data_AF-A0A5C8E294-F1
#
_entry.id   AF-A0A5C8E294-F1
#
_cell.length_a   1.000
_cell.length_b   1.000
_cell.length_c   1.000
_cell.angle_alpha   90.00
_cell.angle_beta   90.00
_cell.angle_gamma   90.00
#
_symmetry.space_group_name_H-M   'P 1'
#
loop_
_entity.id
_entity.type
_entity.pdbx_description
1 polymer ?
#
loop_
_entity_poly.entity_id
_entity_poly.type
_entity_poly.pdbx_seq_one_letter_code
_entity_poly.pdbx_strand_id
1 'polypeptide(L)'
;MKRNREIDKLNDLFVRYLLGKNGNENMLEDMVNAALSDFNFEEVKDLEIIDPYNLSENIDLKESIIDIKAKTKDNQTVIIEIQLCGNMDFVKRIFYYISKNIVNELREGEDYKKLPRIISINLLNFNLDFGDEGKPHRCFKLIDTKNHNIDLDFIQMHIIEAKRFIEIIEKSTLDELKKNRLLTWMKFFTSKNLKAIEKELMEANPIMTKVIEEYKRFTSDDKLMRAYDARDAFLLGQKMMLNRERKEGFEEGMEKGIEKGKLKGIKEGIEKRNYTIAKSMKKENIDIETIKRITGLTIKEIEKL
;
A
#
# COMPACT_ATOMS: atom_id res chain seq x y z
N MET A 1 4.39 35.76 16.92
CA MET A 1 5.12 34.48 17.16
C MET A 1 4.67 33.46 16.13
N LYS A 2 5.51 33.11 15.15
CA LYS A 2 5.24 31.95 14.27
C LYS A 2 5.25 30.71 15.18
N ARG A 3 4.08 30.09 15.41
CA ARG A 3 4.03 28.78 16.05
C ARG A 3 4.68 27.82 15.06
N ASN A 4 5.80 27.18 15.42
CA ASN A 4 6.32 26.05 14.65
C ASN A 4 5.28 24.94 14.73
N ARG A 5 4.37 24.91 13.75
CA ARG A 5 3.34 23.89 13.60
C ARG A 5 4.01 22.65 13.01
N GLU A 6 3.83 21.51 13.67
CA GLU A 6 4.17 20.21 13.09
C GLU A 6 3.23 19.90 11.93
N ILE A 7 3.80 19.38 10.84
CA ILE A 7 3.06 18.91 9.66
C ILE A 7 3.12 17.38 9.57
N ASP A 8 2.15 16.79 8.87
CA ASP A 8 2.22 15.40 8.44
C ASP A 8 3.32 15.27 7.38
N LYS A 9 4.40 14.56 7.73
CA LYS A 9 5.58 14.43 6.88
C LYS A 9 5.37 13.43 5.75
N LEU A 10 4.27 12.68 5.76
CA LEU A 10 3.83 11.81 4.66
C LEU A 10 2.90 12.55 3.68
N ASN A 11 2.63 13.84 3.88
CA ASN A 11 1.91 14.64 2.90
C ASN A 11 2.68 14.69 1.58
N ASP A 12 2.03 14.36 0.46
CA ASP A 12 2.68 14.24 -0.85
C ASP A 12 3.34 15.55 -1.31
N LEU A 13 2.78 16.71 -0.96
CA LEU A 13 3.39 18.00 -1.30
C LEU A 13 4.70 18.23 -0.53
N PHE A 14 4.74 17.85 0.75
CA PHE A 14 5.96 17.96 1.53
C PHE A 14 7.02 16.96 1.07
N VAL A 15 6.64 15.70 0.80
CA VAL A 15 7.61 14.69 0.32
C VAL A 15 8.18 15.07 -1.04
N ARG A 16 7.36 15.58 -1.96
CA ARG A 16 7.84 16.10 -3.26
C ARG A 16 8.78 17.29 -3.09
N TYR A 17 8.50 18.20 -2.15
CA TYR A 17 9.44 19.27 -1.81
C TYR A 17 10.77 18.73 -1.26
N LEU A 18 10.70 17.74 -0.37
CA LEU A 18 11.86 17.22 0.34
C LEU A 18 12.75 16.37 -0.55
N LEU A 19 12.17 15.46 -1.34
CA LEU A 19 12.90 14.43 -2.09
C LEU A 19 12.84 14.63 -3.62
N GLY A 20 11.93 15.47 -4.14
CA GLY A 20 11.72 15.70 -5.57
C GLY A 20 12.12 17.09 -6.08
N LYS A 21 12.75 17.91 -5.23
CA LYS A 21 13.26 19.24 -5.62
C LYS A 21 14.71 19.12 -6.08
N ASN A 22 15.03 19.68 -7.24
CA ASN A 22 16.41 19.74 -7.74
C ASN A 22 17.35 20.36 -6.68
N GLY A 23 18.50 19.72 -6.45
CA GLY A 23 19.43 20.01 -5.36
C GLY A 23 19.25 19.13 -4.12
N ASN A 24 18.18 18.33 -4.04
CA ASN A 24 17.92 17.41 -2.92
C ASN A 24 18.28 15.95 -3.26
N GLU A 25 19.02 15.70 -4.34
CA GLU A 25 19.37 14.37 -4.86
C GLU A 25 20.02 13.49 -3.79
N ASN A 26 20.90 14.03 -2.95
CA ASN A 26 21.54 13.25 -1.88
C ASN A 26 20.55 12.73 -0.84
N MET A 27 19.46 13.47 -0.55
CA MET A 27 18.43 13.01 0.38
C MET A 27 17.55 11.93 -0.27
N LEU A 28 17.23 12.11 -1.55
CA LEU A 28 16.54 11.11 -2.35
C LEU A 28 17.35 9.81 -2.41
N GLU A 29 18.63 9.90 -2.77
CA GLU A 29 19.55 8.77 -2.86
C GLU A 29 19.67 8.01 -1.54
N ASP A 30 19.82 8.70 -0.42
CA ASP A 30 19.88 8.01 0.89
C ASP A 30 18.55 7.31 1.23
N MET A 31 17.40 7.92 0.95
CA MET A 31 16.10 7.28 1.17
C MET A 31 15.88 6.05 0.27
N VAL A 32 16.29 6.14 -0.99
CA VAL A 32 16.22 5.02 -1.95
C VAL A 32 17.12 3.89 -1.49
N ASN A 33 18.37 4.21 -1.16
CA ASN A 33 19.34 3.23 -0.68
C ASN A 33 18.95 2.64 0.68
N ALA A 34 18.28 3.39 1.54
CA ALA A 34 17.69 2.86 2.77
C ALA A 34 16.69 1.74 2.49
N ALA A 35 15.83 1.87 1.47
CA ALA A 35 14.92 0.81 1.06
C ALA A 35 15.66 -0.38 0.40
N LEU A 36 16.66 -0.13 -0.43
CA LEU A 36 17.42 -1.19 -1.09
C LEU A 36 18.25 -2.02 -0.10
N SER A 37 18.94 -1.37 0.84
CA SER A 37 19.77 -2.03 1.85
C SER A 37 18.96 -2.93 2.79
N ASP A 38 17.68 -2.63 3.03
CA ASP A 38 16.80 -3.48 3.88
C ASP A 38 16.62 -4.90 3.30
N PHE A 39 16.88 -5.07 2.00
CA PHE A 39 16.87 -6.35 1.30
C PHE A 39 18.26 -6.78 0.79
N ASN A 40 19.33 -6.09 1.21
CA ASN A 40 20.71 -6.29 0.74
C ASN A 40 20.89 -6.11 -0.77
N PHE A 41 20.07 -5.28 -1.42
CA PHE A 41 20.29 -4.90 -2.81
C PHE A 41 21.44 -3.91 -2.94
N GLU A 42 22.06 -3.89 -4.12
CA GLU A 42 23.07 -2.90 -4.46
C GLU A 42 22.46 -1.49 -4.43
N GLU A 43 23.22 -0.56 -3.86
CA GLU A 43 22.83 0.84 -3.75
C GLU A 43 22.97 1.58 -5.08
N VAL A 44 22.00 2.44 -5.38
CA VAL A 44 22.08 3.37 -6.50
C VAL A 44 22.98 4.54 -6.16
N LYS A 45 23.53 5.18 -7.21
CA LYS A 45 24.40 6.35 -7.09
C LYS A 45 24.08 7.35 -8.19
N ASP A 46 24.43 8.61 -7.92
CA ASP A 46 24.29 9.71 -8.89
C ASP A 46 22.84 9.85 -9.39
N LEU A 47 21.86 9.82 -8.47
CA LEU A 47 20.47 10.05 -8.86
C LEU A 47 20.27 11.48 -9.36
N GLU A 48 19.73 11.61 -10.56
CA GLU A 48 19.24 12.86 -11.13
C GLU A 48 17.73 12.89 -11.08
N ILE A 49 17.15 13.89 -10.41
CA ILE A 49 15.71 14.11 -10.40
C ILE A 49 15.28 14.61 -11.77
N ILE A 50 14.30 13.93 -12.37
CA ILE A 50 13.76 14.25 -13.69
C ILE A 50 12.26 14.52 -13.63
N ASP A 51 11.73 15.06 -14.71
CA ASP A 51 10.30 15.34 -14.84
C ASP A 51 9.46 14.06 -14.58
N PRO A 52 8.54 14.08 -13.59
CA PRO A 52 7.71 12.92 -13.27
C PRO A 52 6.49 12.75 -14.19
N TYR A 53 6.25 13.68 -15.13
CA TYR A 53 5.15 13.60 -16.08
C TYR A 53 5.40 12.51 -17.13
N ASN A 54 4.58 11.46 -17.07
CA ASN A 54 4.48 10.48 -18.15
C ASN A 54 3.32 10.87 -19.08
N LEU A 55 3.60 11.80 -19.99
CA LEU A 55 2.69 12.14 -21.09
C LEU A 55 2.39 10.89 -21.91
N SER A 56 1.10 10.66 -22.19
CA SER A 56 0.69 9.60 -23.10
C SER A 56 0.63 10.15 -24.51
N GLU A 57 1.27 9.49 -25.47
CA GLU A 57 1.08 9.80 -26.89
C GLU A 57 -0.32 9.36 -27.39
N ASN A 58 -0.99 8.47 -26.64
CA ASN A 58 -2.34 8.01 -26.92
C ASN A 58 -3.36 8.66 -25.95
N ILE A 59 -4.30 9.42 -26.50
CA ILE A 59 -5.34 10.17 -25.77
C ILE A 59 -6.23 9.24 -24.93
N ASP A 60 -6.36 7.96 -25.30
CA ASP A 60 -7.23 7.00 -24.60
C ASP A 60 -6.56 6.36 -23.36
N LEU A 61 -5.25 6.53 -23.17
CA LEU A 61 -4.54 5.97 -22.02
C LEU A 61 -4.61 6.92 -20.81
N LYS A 62 -4.73 6.34 -19.61
CA LYS A 62 -4.70 7.11 -18.37
C LYS A 62 -3.38 7.86 -18.24
N GLU A 63 -3.46 9.17 -18.07
CA GLU A 63 -2.35 9.98 -17.59
C GLU A 63 -1.90 9.49 -16.21
N SER A 64 -0.60 9.57 -15.97
CA SER A 64 0.00 9.17 -14.69
C SER A 64 1.06 10.20 -14.36
N ILE A 65 0.84 10.92 -13.27
CA ILE A 65 1.83 11.82 -12.70
C ILE A 65 2.36 11.11 -11.47
N ILE A 66 3.66 10.84 -11.48
CA ILE A 66 4.35 10.21 -10.35
C ILE A 66 4.74 11.32 -9.37
N ASP A 67 4.84 11.01 -8.08
CA ASP A 67 5.26 12.04 -7.13
C ASP A 67 6.72 12.46 -7.38
N ILE A 68 7.63 11.49 -7.53
CA ILE A 68 9.05 11.74 -7.79
C ILE A 68 9.58 10.71 -8.80
N LYS A 69 10.34 11.17 -9.79
CA LYS A 69 11.07 10.33 -10.74
C LYS A 69 12.53 10.73 -10.77
N ALA A 70 13.42 9.76 -10.76
CA ALA A 70 14.86 9.98 -10.89
C ALA A 70 15.52 8.90 -11.74
N LYS A 71 16.69 9.22 -12.27
CA LYS A 71 17.53 8.28 -13.01
C LYS A 71 18.95 8.28 -12.49
N THR A 72 19.57 7.11 -12.50
CA THR A 72 21.01 6.97 -12.28
C THR A 72 21.78 7.08 -13.58
N LYS A 73 23.10 7.31 -13.51
CA LYS A 73 23.98 7.32 -14.69
C LYS A 73 24.09 5.96 -15.39
N ASP A 74 23.90 4.86 -14.66
CA ASP A 74 23.86 3.50 -15.20
C ASP A 74 22.47 3.09 -15.72
N ASN A 75 21.60 4.08 -15.98
CA ASN A 75 20.30 3.88 -16.62
C ASN A 75 19.32 3.04 -15.78
N GLN A 76 19.35 3.17 -14.46
CA GLN A 76 18.28 2.69 -13.59
C GLN A 76 17.28 3.84 -13.38
N THR A 77 15.99 3.53 -13.37
CA THR A 77 14.94 4.52 -13.10
C THR A 77 14.32 4.25 -11.75
N VAL A 78 14.29 5.27 -10.90
CA VAL A 78 13.64 5.24 -9.59
C VAL A 78 12.34 6.03 -9.68
N ILE A 79 11.25 5.44 -9.23
CA ILE A 79 9.95 6.11 -9.07
C ILE A 79 9.51 6.03 -7.62
N ILE A 80 9.04 7.14 -7.06
CA ILE A 80 8.50 7.18 -5.69
C ILE A 80 7.05 7.65 -5.73
N GLU A 81 6.20 6.93 -5.03
CA GLU A 81 4.78 7.24 -4.81
C GLU A 81 4.49 7.32 -3.32
N ILE A 82 3.68 8.31 -2.92
CA ILE A 82 3.24 8.47 -1.54
C ILE A 82 1.73 8.39 -1.49
N GLN A 83 1.20 7.53 -0.62
CA GLN A 83 -0.24 7.33 -0.53
C GLN A 83 -0.71 7.32 0.93
N LEU A 84 -1.57 8.28 1.28
CA LEU A 84 -2.09 8.43 2.64
C LEU A 84 -3.27 7.51 2.97
N CYS A 85 -4.03 7.11 1.97
CA CYS A 85 -5.16 6.19 2.11
C CYS A 85 -5.36 5.37 0.83
N GLY A 86 -5.75 4.11 0.96
CA GLY A 86 -5.92 3.22 -0.19
C GLY A 86 -6.27 1.79 0.22
N ASN A 87 -6.35 0.91 -0.77
CA ASN A 87 -6.63 -0.52 -0.65
C ASN A 87 -5.71 -1.31 -1.61
N MET A 88 -5.97 -2.61 -1.79
CA MET A 88 -5.20 -3.46 -2.70
C MET A 88 -5.21 -3.02 -4.17
N ASP A 89 -6.18 -2.21 -4.62
CA ASP A 89 -6.16 -1.67 -5.99
C ASP A 89 -5.00 -0.68 -6.19
N PHE A 90 -4.43 -0.13 -5.13
CA PHE A 90 -3.22 0.67 -5.21
C PHE A 90 -2.04 -0.14 -5.78
N VAL A 91 -1.90 -1.43 -5.44
CA VAL A 91 -0.85 -2.29 -6.01
C VAL A 91 -0.99 -2.40 -7.54
N LYS A 92 -2.24 -2.50 -8.04
CA LYS A 92 -2.51 -2.51 -9.49
C LYS A 92 -2.15 -1.16 -10.14
N ARG A 93 -2.36 -0.04 -9.43
CA ARG A 93 -1.97 1.30 -9.90
C ARG A 93 -0.45 1.42 -10.04
N ILE A 94 0.30 0.97 -9.04
CA ILE A 94 1.76 0.97 -9.07
C ILE A 94 2.26 0.11 -10.23
N PHE A 95 1.68 -1.08 -10.42
CA PHE A 95 2.03 -1.95 -11.54
C PHE A 95 1.81 -1.25 -12.88
N TYR A 96 0.66 -0.58 -13.07
CA TYR A 96 0.39 0.23 -14.27
C TYR A 96 1.42 1.35 -14.45
N TYR A 97 1.81 2.06 -13.39
CA TYR A 97 2.81 3.13 -13.45
C TYR A 97 4.20 2.60 -13.82
N ILE A 98 4.61 1.46 -13.28
CA ILE A 98 5.86 0.80 -13.67
C ILE A 98 5.82 0.45 -15.15
N SER A 99 4.75 -0.22 -15.61
CA SER A 99 4.61 -0.59 -17.03
C SER A 99 4.65 0.63 -17.96
N LYS A 100 4.01 1.73 -17.58
CA LYS A 100 4.01 2.95 -18.38
C LYS A 100 5.37 3.63 -18.43
N ASN A 101 6.14 3.61 -17.35
CA ASN A 101 7.53 4.06 -17.41
C ASN A 101 8.34 3.20 -18.38
N ILE A 102 8.26 1.88 -18.28
CA ILE A 102 8.99 0.98 -19.19
C ILE A 102 8.72 1.33 -20.67
N VAL A 103 7.45 1.58 -21.03
CA VAL A 103 7.07 1.98 -22.39
C VAL A 103 7.68 3.33 -22.79
N ASN A 104 7.65 4.32 -21.88
CA ASN A 104 8.17 5.66 -22.16
C ASN A 104 9.71 5.72 -22.25
N GLU A 105 10.40 4.70 -21.75
CA GLU A 105 11.86 4.66 -21.70
C GLU A 105 12.50 4.09 -22.98
N LEU A 106 11.74 3.41 -23.83
CA LEU A 106 12.26 2.79 -25.06
C LEU A 106 11.53 3.31 -26.29
N ARG A 107 12.27 3.87 -27.26
CA ARG A 107 11.68 4.38 -28.52
C ARG A 107 11.59 3.29 -29.58
N GLU A 108 10.76 3.53 -30.59
CA GLU A 108 10.66 2.66 -31.75
C GLU A 108 12.04 2.47 -32.43
N GLY A 109 12.41 1.22 -32.69
CA GLY A 109 13.69 0.85 -33.30
C GLY A 109 14.87 0.72 -32.33
N GLU A 110 14.71 0.99 -31.03
CA GLU A 110 15.76 0.78 -30.04
C GLU A 110 15.90 -0.68 -29.58
N ASP A 111 17.14 -1.11 -29.30
CA ASP A 111 17.44 -2.44 -28.77
C ASP A 111 16.92 -2.57 -27.32
N TYR A 112 16.19 -3.66 -27.04
CA TYR A 112 15.67 -4.00 -25.70
C TYR A 112 16.75 -4.10 -24.62
N LYS A 113 18.04 -4.28 -24.98
CA LYS A 113 19.16 -4.20 -24.04
C LYS A 113 19.28 -2.85 -23.33
N LYS A 114 18.66 -1.79 -23.87
CA LYS A 114 18.63 -0.46 -23.26
C LYS A 114 17.53 -0.30 -22.21
N LEU A 115 16.67 -1.30 -22.01
CA LEU A 115 15.59 -1.21 -21.04
C LEU A 115 16.16 -0.96 -19.64
N PRO A 116 15.74 0.13 -18.97
CA PRO A 116 16.25 0.44 -17.64
C PRO A 116 15.66 -0.53 -16.61
N ARG A 117 16.45 -0.86 -15.58
CA ARG A 117 15.89 -1.44 -14.35
C ARG A 117 15.00 -0.39 -13.68
N ILE A 118 13.80 -0.78 -13.26
CA ILE A 118 12.85 0.10 -12.58
C ILE A 118 12.79 -0.25 -11.09
N ILE A 119 13.07 0.73 -10.23
CA ILE A 119 12.93 0.63 -8.78
C ILE A 119 11.76 1.52 -8.36
N SER A 120 10.66 0.92 -7.93
CA SER A 120 9.48 1.62 -7.44
C SER A 120 9.44 1.57 -5.92
N ILE A 121 9.47 2.73 -5.27
CA ILE A 121 9.35 2.88 -3.82
C ILE A 121 8.00 3.51 -3.48
N ASN A 122 7.18 2.80 -2.72
CA ASN A 122 5.81 3.20 -2.42
C ASN A 122 5.65 3.38 -0.92
N LEU A 123 5.56 4.62 -0.46
CA LEU A 123 5.48 4.98 0.95
C LEU A 123 4.02 5.19 1.38
N LEU A 124 3.52 4.32 2.26
CA LEU A 124 2.10 4.23 2.59
C LEU A 124 1.81 4.61 4.04
N ASN A 125 0.79 5.44 4.26
CA ASN A 125 0.23 5.74 5.59
C ASN A 125 -0.98 4.85 5.95
N PHE A 126 -1.04 3.67 5.34
CA PHE A 126 -2.04 2.63 5.59
C PHE A 126 -1.40 1.26 5.35
N ASN A 127 -2.04 0.22 5.88
CA ASN A 127 -1.55 -1.15 5.74
C ASN A 127 -2.35 -1.84 4.63
N LEU A 128 -1.65 -2.60 3.80
CA LEU A 128 -2.28 -3.51 2.84
C LEU A 128 -2.51 -4.87 3.48
N ASP A 129 -3.49 -5.59 2.93
CA ASP A 129 -3.80 -6.95 3.34
C ASP A 129 -3.34 -7.92 2.26
N PHE A 130 -2.25 -8.62 2.56
CA PHE A 130 -1.68 -9.67 1.70
C PHE A 130 -2.11 -11.07 2.15
N GLY A 131 -3.04 -11.20 3.11
CA GLY A 131 -3.47 -12.47 3.68
C GLY A 131 -2.47 -13.10 4.66
N ASP A 132 -1.57 -12.31 5.25
CA ASP A 132 -0.61 -12.72 6.27
C ASP A 132 -0.59 -11.72 7.46
N GLU A 133 0.33 -11.90 8.42
CA GLU A 133 0.47 -11.00 9.57
C GLU A 133 0.87 -9.55 9.19
N GLY A 134 1.28 -9.37 7.93
CA GLY A 134 1.76 -8.13 7.38
C GLY A 134 3.23 -7.83 7.72
N LYS A 135 3.87 -7.04 6.86
CA LYS A 135 5.28 -6.68 6.99
C LYS A 135 5.46 -5.17 6.79
N PRO A 136 6.35 -4.52 7.56
CA PRO A 136 6.58 -3.09 7.44
C PRO A 136 7.17 -2.71 6.09
N HIS A 137 7.98 -3.59 5.50
CA HIS A 137 8.56 -3.41 4.18
C HIS A 137 8.47 -4.70 3.39
N ARG A 138 8.02 -4.61 2.14
CA ARG A 138 8.04 -5.71 1.16
C ARG A 138 8.71 -5.23 -0.10
N CYS A 139 9.50 -6.09 -0.72
CA CYS A 139 9.95 -5.93 -2.09
C CYS A 139 9.39 -7.08 -2.93
N PHE A 140 8.73 -6.74 -4.04
CA PHE A 140 8.27 -7.69 -5.05
C PHE A 140 9.15 -7.59 -6.28
N LYS A 141 9.65 -8.73 -6.74
CA LYS A 141 10.41 -8.92 -7.99
C LYS A 141 9.86 -10.11 -8.77
N LEU A 142 10.30 -10.27 -10.01
CA LEU A 142 9.96 -11.45 -10.82
C LEU A 142 10.90 -12.60 -10.43
N ILE A 143 10.34 -13.73 -10.02
CA ILE A 143 11.10 -14.92 -9.60
C ILE A 143 10.62 -16.16 -10.34
N ASP A 144 11.49 -17.15 -10.53
CA ASP A 144 11.07 -18.46 -11.00
C ASP A 144 10.18 -19.14 -9.96
N THR A 145 9.08 -19.76 -10.38
CA THR A 145 8.05 -20.30 -9.47
C THR A 145 8.42 -21.64 -8.84
N LYS A 146 9.48 -22.30 -9.32
CA LYS A 146 9.98 -23.56 -8.76
C LYS A 146 11.30 -23.37 -8.00
N ASN A 147 12.13 -22.44 -8.44
CA ASN A 147 13.42 -22.11 -7.87
C ASN A 147 13.51 -20.60 -7.57
N HIS A 148 13.10 -20.21 -6.37
CA HIS A 148 13.08 -18.81 -5.94
C HIS A 148 14.47 -18.13 -5.86
N ASN A 149 15.56 -18.88 -6.03
CA ASN A 149 16.91 -18.31 -6.14
C ASN A 149 17.22 -17.74 -7.53
N ILE A 150 16.37 -18.04 -8.53
CA ILE A 150 16.45 -17.45 -9.86
C ILE A 150 15.44 -16.31 -9.89
N ASP A 151 15.93 -15.12 -10.18
CA ASP A 151 15.10 -13.94 -10.33
C ASP A 151 15.48 -13.12 -11.57
N LEU A 152 14.51 -12.30 -12.00
CA LEU A 152 14.66 -11.32 -13.05
C LEU A 152 14.54 -9.94 -12.41
N ASP A 153 15.69 -9.38 -12.05
CA ASP A 153 15.80 -8.09 -11.36
C ASP A 153 15.63 -6.87 -12.28
N PHE A 154 14.63 -6.91 -13.16
CA PHE A 154 14.30 -5.79 -14.05
C PHE A 154 13.39 -4.78 -13.35
N ILE A 155 12.60 -5.25 -12.38
CA ILE A 155 11.59 -4.46 -11.67
C ILE A 155 11.65 -4.84 -10.19
N GLN A 156 11.77 -3.83 -9.34
CA GLN A 156 11.61 -3.94 -7.90
C GLN A 156 10.47 -3.04 -7.45
N MET A 157 9.47 -3.61 -6.79
CA MET A 157 8.36 -2.86 -6.19
C MET A 157 8.49 -2.95 -4.66
N HIS A 158 9.05 -1.90 -4.07
CA HIS A 158 9.14 -1.69 -2.65
C HIS A 158 7.85 -1.05 -2.13
N ILE A 159 7.23 -1.68 -1.15
CA ILE A 159 6.04 -1.21 -0.42
C ILE A 159 6.43 -1.04 1.04
N ILE A 160 6.41 0.21 1.50
CA ILE A 160 6.82 0.62 2.85
C ILE A 160 5.58 1.11 3.59
N GLU A 161 5.09 0.32 4.55
CA GLU A 161 3.91 0.63 5.36
C GLU A 161 4.31 1.36 6.64
N ALA A 162 4.37 2.69 6.59
CA ALA A 162 4.92 3.54 7.66
C ALA A 162 4.30 3.26 9.04
N LYS A 163 3.01 2.92 9.10
CA LYS A 163 2.32 2.61 10.36
C LYS A 163 2.89 1.39 11.08
N ARG A 164 3.36 0.37 10.34
CA ARG A 164 3.93 -0.84 10.92
C ARG A 164 5.31 -0.61 11.55
N PHE A 165 5.98 0.49 11.18
CA PHE A 165 7.24 0.87 11.80
C PHE A 165 7.06 1.52 13.18
N ILE A 166 5.88 2.07 13.52
CA ILE A 166 5.69 2.83 14.77
C ILE A 166 6.07 1.99 15.99
N GLU A 167 5.51 0.77 16.12
CA GLU A 167 5.82 -0.11 17.26
C GLU A 167 7.27 -0.61 17.25
N ILE A 168 7.89 -0.73 16.08
CA ILE A 168 9.30 -1.12 15.95
C ILE A 168 10.16 0.02 16.49
N ILE A 169 9.94 1.24 16.00
CA ILE A 169 10.66 2.46 16.38
C ILE A 169 10.56 2.73 17.89
N GLU A 170 9.39 2.54 18.49
CA GLU A 170 9.18 2.74 19.94
C GLU A 170 10.04 1.81 20.79
N LYS A 171 10.39 0.62 20.27
CA LYS A 171 11.22 -0.38 20.94
C LYS A 171 12.69 -0.32 20.52
N SER A 172 13.01 0.43 19.48
CA SER A 172 14.36 0.50 18.93
C SER A 172 15.30 1.40 19.71
N THR A 173 16.55 0.96 19.78
CA THR A 173 17.68 1.70 20.30
C THR A 173 18.34 2.58 19.23
N LEU A 174 19.18 3.51 19.66
CA LEU A 174 19.96 4.34 18.74
C LEU A 174 20.94 3.52 17.88
N ASP A 175 21.51 2.44 18.41
CA ASP A 175 22.40 1.55 17.65
C ASP A 175 21.66 0.82 16.51
N GLU A 176 20.41 0.40 16.76
CA GLU A 176 19.56 -0.19 15.72
C GLU A 176 19.19 0.84 14.65
N LEU A 177 18.93 2.10 15.03
CA LEU A 177 18.71 3.19 14.07
C LEU A 177 19.96 3.46 13.21
N LYS A 178 21.15 3.45 13.81
CA LYS A 178 22.43 3.60 13.08
C LYS A 178 22.65 2.47 12.06
N LYS A 179 22.22 1.25 12.38
CA LYS A 179 22.35 0.07 11.51
C LYS A 179 21.27 -0.01 10.43
N ASN A 180 20.11 0.62 10.65
CA ASN A 180 19.00 0.60 9.70
C ASN A 180 18.56 2.03 9.32
N ARG A 181 19.06 2.51 8.17
CA ARG A 181 18.70 3.82 7.63
C ARG A 181 17.19 3.97 7.38
N LEU A 182 16.52 2.90 6.93
CA LEU A 182 15.08 2.94 6.66
C LEU A 182 14.29 3.16 7.95
N LEU A 183 14.70 2.51 9.04
CA LEU A 183 14.11 2.74 10.36
C LEU A 183 14.28 4.19 10.82
N THR A 184 15.44 4.80 10.55
CA THR A 184 15.68 6.23 10.84
C THR A 184 14.79 7.15 9.99
N TRP A 185 14.63 6.86 8.69
CA TRP A 185 13.69 7.57 7.81
C TRP A 185 12.24 7.41 8.28
N MET A 186 11.82 6.21 8.65
CA MET A 186 10.46 5.97 9.16
C MET A 186 10.23 6.68 10.49
N LYS A 187 11.25 6.77 11.36
CA LYS A 187 11.20 7.57 12.59
C LYS A 187 11.01 9.05 12.30
N PHE A 188 11.68 9.59 11.28
CA PHE A 188 11.42 10.95 10.81
C PHE A 188 9.96 11.11 10.33
N PHE A 189 9.51 10.29 9.39
CA PHE A 189 8.20 10.43 8.76
C PHE A 189 7.02 10.26 9.72
N THR A 190 7.15 9.37 10.70
CA THR A 190 6.07 9.03 11.65
C THR A 190 6.08 9.87 12.92
N SER A 191 7.11 10.67 13.16
CA SER A 191 7.22 11.49 14.36
C SER A 191 6.21 12.62 14.40
N LYS A 192 5.54 12.74 15.55
CA LYS A 192 4.61 13.84 15.88
C LYS A 192 5.31 15.06 16.47
N ASN A 193 6.58 14.92 16.87
CA ASN A 193 7.37 15.99 17.47
C ASN A 193 8.81 15.83 17.01
N LEU A 194 9.15 16.47 15.89
CA LEU A 194 10.47 16.38 15.30
C LEU A 194 11.52 16.91 16.26
N LYS A 195 11.24 18.05 16.93
CA LYS A 195 12.17 18.70 17.87
C LYS A 195 12.66 17.76 18.97
N ALA A 196 11.82 16.83 19.41
CA ALA A 196 12.19 15.87 20.46
C ALA A 196 13.19 14.81 19.97
N ILE A 197 13.24 14.53 18.67
CA ILE A 197 14.06 13.46 18.08
C ILE A 197 15.16 13.95 17.13
N GLU A 198 15.27 15.27 16.87
CA GLU A 198 16.24 15.82 15.90
C GLU A 198 17.67 15.34 16.14
N LYS A 199 18.15 15.41 17.39
CA LYS A 199 19.53 15.00 17.73
C LYS A 199 19.78 13.52 17.47
N GLU A 200 18.81 12.70 17.86
CA GLU A 200 18.89 11.24 17.68
C GLU A 200 18.91 10.87 16.20
N LEU A 201 18.06 11.50 15.38
CA LEU A 201 18.05 11.30 13.93
C LEU A 201 19.38 11.69 13.28
N MET A 202 19.94 12.84 13.64
CA MET A 202 21.22 13.33 13.11
C MET A 202 22.39 12.44 13.53
N GLU A 203 22.35 11.86 14.73
CA GLU A 203 23.36 10.92 15.19
C GLU A 203 23.21 9.55 14.51
N ALA A 204 21.98 9.12 14.23
CA ALA A 204 21.70 7.84 13.58
C ALA A 204 22.06 7.83 12.10
N ASN A 205 21.70 8.89 11.37
CA ASN A 205 21.98 9.03 9.95
C ASN A 205 22.37 10.49 9.63
N PRO A 206 23.62 10.77 9.22
CA PRO A 206 24.09 12.12 8.92
C PRO A 206 23.26 12.89 7.88
N ILE A 207 22.57 12.20 6.95
CA ILE A 207 21.70 12.88 5.98
C ILE A 207 20.56 13.65 6.67
N MET A 208 20.16 13.21 7.88
CA MET A 208 19.04 13.77 8.63
C MET A 208 19.27 15.24 9.00
N THR A 209 20.54 15.70 9.07
CA THR A 209 20.83 17.13 9.24
C THR A 209 20.24 17.94 8.08
N LYS A 210 20.47 17.53 6.83
CA LYS A 210 19.90 18.21 5.65
C LYS A 210 18.38 18.08 5.60
N VAL A 211 17.85 16.90 5.94
CA VAL A 211 16.40 16.65 5.99
C VAL A 211 15.70 17.59 6.97
N ILE A 212 16.26 17.74 8.18
CA ILE A 212 15.71 18.62 9.22
C ILE A 212 15.84 20.09 8.82
N GLU A 213 16.91 20.49 8.16
CA GLU A 213 17.07 21.85 7.63
C GLU A 213 16.02 22.17 6.57
N GLU A 214 15.79 21.28 5.59
CA GLU A 214 14.75 21.46 4.57
C GLU A 214 13.34 21.44 5.17
N TYR A 215 13.09 20.60 6.19
CA TYR A 215 11.85 20.64 6.96
C TYR A 215 11.62 22.01 7.62
N LYS A 216 12.66 22.56 8.27
CA LYS A 216 12.59 23.88 8.92
C LYS A 216 12.39 25.00 7.90
N ARG A 217 13.02 24.92 6.72
CA ARG A 217 12.80 25.87 5.61
C ARG A 217 11.35 25.82 5.13
N PHE A 218 10.83 24.62 4.85
CA PHE A 218 9.45 24.44 4.42
C PHE A 218 8.44 25.02 5.42
N THR A 219 8.57 24.64 6.69
CA THR A 219 7.64 25.06 7.76
C THR A 219 7.74 26.55 8.12
N SER A 220 8.81 27.22 7.69
CA SER A 220 9.01 28.65 7.92
C SER A 220 8.50 29.53 6.77
N ASP A 221 8.24 28.95 5.60
CA ASP A 221 7.75 29.63 4.40
C ASP A 221 6.21 29.70 4.40
N ASP A 222 5.67 30.91 4.46
CA ASP A 222 4.23 31.13 4.57
C ASP A 222 3.47 30.78 3.26
N LYS A 223 4.12 30.78 2.10
CA LYS A 223 3.48 30.35 0.84
C LYS A 223 3.40 28.83 0.78
N LEU A 224 4.48 28.14 1.11
CA LEU A 224 4.51 26.68 1.18
C LEU A 224 3.53 26.15 2.23
N MET A 225 3.46 26.78 3.40
CA MET A 225 2.52 26.37 4.45
C MET A 225 1.05 26.58 4.06
N ARG A 226 0.71 27.62 3.29
CA ARG A 226 -0.66 27.76 2.75
C ARG A 226 -0.99 26.69 1.72
N ALA A 227 -0.04 26.36 0.83
CA ALA A 227 -0.21 25.30 -0.15
C ALA A 227 -0.35 23.93 0.54
N TYR A 228 0.46 23.68 1.57
CA TYR A 228 0.36 22.52 2.43
C TYR A 228 -1.02 22.43 3.07
N ASP A 229 -1.51 23.49 3.73
CA ASP A 229 -2.80 23.46 4.42
C ASP A 229 -3.97 23.17 3.47
N ALA A 230 -3.95 23.74 2.27
CA ALA A 230 -4.94 23.43 1.23
C ALA A 230 -4.87 21.95 0.78
N ARG A 231 -3.65 21.44 0.57
CA ARG A 231 -3.44 20.04 0.17
C ARG A 231 -3.83 19.07 1.28
N ASP A 232 -3.46 19.36 2.52
CA ASP A 232 -3.76 18.57 3.71
C ASP A 232 -5.28 18.48 3.94
N ALA A 233 -6.01 19.59 3.82
CA ALA A 233 -7.46 19.61 3.89
C ALA A 233 -8.11 18.74 2.79
N PHE A 234 -7.58 18.79 1.56
CA PHE A 234 -8.04 17.95 0.45
C PHE A 234 -7.81 16.45 0.73
N LEU A 235 -6.62 16.07 1.19
CA LEU A 235 -6.29 14.68 1.53
C LEU A 235 -7.12 14.17 2.70
N LEU A 236 -7.37 15.01 3.71
CA LEU A 236 -8.25 14.69 4.82
C LEU A 236 -9.68 14.42 4.35
N GLY A 237 -10.20 15.26 3.45
CA GLY A 237 -11.51 15.07 2.83
C GLY A 237 -11.63 13.74 2.09
N GLN A 238 -10.65 13.40 1.24
CA GLN A 238 -10.61 12.11 0.54
C GLN A 238 -10.59 10.92 1.50
N LYS A 239 -9.78 11.00 2.56
CA LYS A 239 -9.69 9.96 3.58
C LYS A 239 -11.01 9.78 4.33
N MET A 240 -11.69 10.87 4.68
CA MET A 240 -13.01 10.83 5.31
C MET A 240 -14.06 10.18 4.40
N MET A 241 -14.07 10.54 3.12
CA MET A 241 -14.99 9.95 2.12
C MET A 241 -14.77 8.44 1.99
N LEU A 242 -13.52 8.01 1.79
CA LEU A 242 -13.19 6.59 1.66
C LEU A 242 -13.55 5.79 2.93
N ASN A 243 -13.32 6.36 4.11
CA ASN A 243 -13.70 5.71 5.37
C ASN A 243 -15.23 5.58 5.51
N ARG A 244 -15.97 6.59 5.06
CA ARG A 244 -17.44 6.56 5.05
C ARG A 244 -17.97 5.49 4.11
N GLU A 245 -17.47 5.46 2.87
CA GLU A 245 -17.84 4.45 1.87
C GLU A 245 -17.56 3.02 2.37
N ARG A 246 -16.42 2.81 3.04
CA ARG A 246 -16.08 1.51 3.66
C ARG A 246 -17.06 1.13 4.76
N LYS A 247 -17.44 2.08 5.61
CA LYS A 247 -18.37 1.85 6.70
C LYS A 247 -19.75 1.50 6.16
N GLU A 248 -20.28 2.29 5.23
CA GLU A 248 -21.58 2.06 4.58
C GLU A 248 -21.58 0.69 3.85
N GLY A 249 -20.52 0.37 3.11
CA GLY A 249 -20.39 -0.93 2.44
C GLY A 249 -20.30 -2.12 3.39
N PHE A 250 -19.67 -1.95 4.56
CA PHE A 250 -19.64 -2.98 5.60
C PHE A 250 -21.01 -3.19 6.24
N GLU A 251 -21.72 -2.11 6.56
CA GLU A 251 -23.08 -2.16 7.13
C GLU A 251 -24.06 -2.84 6.16
N GLU A 252 -24.07 -2.44 4.89
CA GLU A 252 -24.91 -3.08 3.85
C GLU A 252 -24.54 -4.55 3.64
N GLY A 253 -23.24 -4.87 3.65
CA GLY A 253 -22.76 -6.25 3.55
C GLY A 253 -23.21 -7.12 4.72
N MET A 254 -23.17 -6.58 5.94
CA MET A 254 -23.62 -7.25 7.15
C MET A 254 -25.14 -7.49 7.13
N GLU A 255 -25.92 -6.49 6.73
CA GLU A 255 -27.38 -6.61 6.61
C GLU A 255 -27.78 -7.71 5.61
N LYS A 256 -27.22 -7.67 4.39
CA LYS A 256 -27.44 -8.71 3.37
C LYS A 256 -26.97 -10.08 3.83
N GLY A 257 -25.87 -10.13 4.59
CA GLY A 257 -25.34 -11.37 5.17
C GLY A 257 -26.31 -11.99 6.20
N ILE A 258 -26.85 -11.18 7.10
CA ILE A 258 -27.84 -11.60 8.10
C ILE A 258 -29.12 -12.07 7.41
N GLU A 259 -29.61 -11.35 6.41
CA GLU A 259 -30.82 -11.73 5.66
C GLU A 259 -30.64 -13.09 4.97
N LYS A 260 -29.55 -13.26 4.20
CA LYS A 260 -29.22 -14.54 3.56
C LYS A 260 -29.05 -15.67 4.58
N GLY A 261 -28.40 -15.39 5.70
CA GLY A 261 -28.21 -16.34 6.80
C GLY A 261 -29.53 -16.79 7.41
N LYS A 262 -30.46 -15.86 7.67
CA LYS A 262 -31.81 -16.16 8.17
C LYS A 262 -32.59 -17.01 7.19
N LEU A 263 -32.61 -16.64 5.90
CA LEU A 263 -33.31 -17.41 4.86
C LEU A 263 -32.78 -18.84 4.75
N LYS A 264 -31.44 -18.99 4.74
CA LYS A 264 -30.80 -20.31 4.72
C LYS A 264 -31.13 -21.13 5.97
N GLY A 265 -31.06 -20.52 7.15
CA GLY A 265 -31.39 -21.17 8.42
C GLY A 265 -32.84 -21.61 8.51
N ILE A 266 -33.79 -20.79 8.04
CA ILE A 266 -35.22 -21.17 7.96
C ILE A 266 -35.40 -22.37 7.03
N LYS A 267 -34.77 -22.35 5.84
CA LYS A 267 -34.87 -23.45 4.87
C LYS A 267 -34.31 -24.75 5.44
N GLU A 268 -33.12 -24.73 6.03
CA GLU A 268 -32.51 -25.89 6.68
C GLU A 268 -33.34 -26.39 7.87
N GLY A 269 -33.96 -25.48 8.63
CA GLY A 269 -34.84 -25.81 9.74
C GLY A 269 -36.11 -26.52 9.29
N ILE A 270 -36.76 -26.03 8.22
CA ILE A 270 -37.93 -26.67 7.60
C ILE A 270 -37.55 -28.06 7.09
N GLU A 271 -36.41 -28.18 6.39
CA GLU A 271 -35.94 -29.46 5.86
C GLU A 271 -35.68 -30.49 6.98
N LYS A 272 -34.93 -30.12 8.03
CA LYS A 272 -34.69 -30.97 9.20
C LYS A 272 -35.98 -31.37 9.90
N ARG A 273 -36.94 -30.45 10.03
CA ARG A 273 -38.26 -30.73 10.59
C ARG A 273 -39.01 -31.75 9.74
N ASN A 274 -39.02 -31.58 8.41
CA ASN A 274 -39.69 -32.49 7.48
C ASN A 274 -39.09 -33.91 7.56
N TYR A 275 -37.77 -34.02 7.62
CA TYR A 275 -37.08 -35.30 7.87
C TYR A 275 -37.44 -35.93 9.22
N THR A 276 -37.57 -35.13 10.27
CA THR A 276 -37.96 -35.61 11.61
C THR A 276 -39.41 -36.13 11.61
N ILE A 277 -40.33 -35.40 10.98
CA ILE A 277 -41.73 -35.81 10.82
C ILE A 277 -41.80 -37.11 10.00
N ALA A 278 -41.11 -37.19 8.86
CA ALA A 278 -41.09 -38.39 8.03
C ALA A 278 -40.59 -39.62 8.78
N LYS A 279 -39.52 -39.50 9.59
CA LYS A 279 -39.03 -40.59 10.45
C LYS A 279 -40.10 -41.06 11.45
N SER A 280 -40.79 -40.15 12.11
CA SER A 280 -41.86 -40.50 13.06
C SER A 280 -43.03 -41.18 12.36
N MET A 281 -43.48 -40.65 11.21
CA MET A 281 -44.58 -41.23 10.44
C MET A 281 -44.24 -42.63 9.89
N LYS A 282 -42.99 -42.86 9.48
CA LYS A 282 -42.52 -44.17 9.02
C LYS A 282 -42.54 -45.20 10.16
N LYS A 283 -42.19 -44.80 11.38
CA LYS A 283 -42.29 -45.67 12.58
C LYS A 283 -43.73 -46.07 12.91
N GLU A 284 -44.68 -45.19 12.63
CA GLU A 284 -46.13 -45.44 12.78
C GLU A 284 -46.74 -46.19 11.57
N ASN A 285 -45.91 -46.71 10.65
CA ASN A 285 -46.33 -47.42 9.43
C ASN A 285 -47.28 -46.63 8.51
N ILE A 286 -47.19 -45.29 8.49
CA ILE A 286 -47.91 -44.47 7.51
C ILE A 286 -47.35 -44.72 6.09
N ASP A 287 -48.22 -44.77 5.09
CA ASP A 287 -47.83 -45.04 3.71
C ASP A 287 -46.94 -43.93 3.11
N ILE A 288 -46.05 -44.34 2.19
CA ILE A 288 -45.02 -43.47 1.60
C ILE A 288 -45.62 -42.29 0.83
N GLU A 289 -46.75 -42.47 0.15
CA GLU A 289 -47.40 -41.39 -0.61
C GLU A 289 -47.99 -40.33 0.34
N THR A 290 -48.55 -40.74 1.48
CA THR A 290 -48.99 -39.82 2.53
C THR A 290 -47.81 -39.07 3.18
N ILE A 291 -46.69 -39.74 3.47
CA ILE A 291 -45.49 -39.09 4.01
C ILE A 291 -44.93 -38.05 3.03
N LYS A 292 -44.82 -38.40 1.74
CA LYS A 292 -44.39 -37.50 0.67
C LYS A 292 -45.29 -36.26 0.57
N ARG A 293 -46.62 -36.45 0.59
CA ARG A 293 -47.58 -35.34 0.53
C ARG A 293 -47.47 -34.38 1.72
N ILE A 294 -47.22 -34.89 2.93
CA ILE A 294 -47.18 -34.07 4.16
C ILE A 294 -45.83 -33.38 4.33
N THR A 295 -44.73 -34.06 4.02
CA THR A 295 -43.36 -33.57 4.31
C THR A 295 -42.69 -32.91 3.11
N GLY A 296 -43.20 -33.13 1.90
CA GLY A 296 -42.61 -32.66 0.65
C GLY A 296 -41.30 -33.36 0.26
N LEU A 297 -40.85 -34.37 1.02
CA LEU A 297 -39.69 -35.18 0.69
C LEU A 297 -39.96 -36.08 -0.50
N THR A 298 -38.93 -36.40 -1.27
CA THR A 298 -39.02 -37.35 -2.36
C THR A 298 -39.12 -38.78 -1.84
N ILE A 299 -39.69 -39.69 -2.65
CA ILE A 299 -39.81 -41.11 -2.30
C ILE A 299 -38.44 -41.71 -1.95
N LYS A 300 -37.40 -41.39 -2.74
CA LYS A 300 -36.02 -41.83 -2.48
C LYS A 300 -35.47 -41.37 -1.13
N GLU A 301 -35.81 -40.16 -0.71
CA GLU A 301 -35.39 -39.66 0.61
C GLU A 301 -36.13 -40.38 1.73
N ILE A 302 -37.42 -40.65 1.57
CA ILE A 302 -38.25 -41.36 2.56
C ILE A 302 -37.84 -42.83 2.70
N GLU A 303 -37.52 -43.51 1.60
CA GLU A 303 -37.06 -44.90 1.60
C GLU A 303 -35.75 -45.08 2.38
N LYS A 304 -34.87 -44.06 2.34
CA LYS A 304 -33.58 -44.04 3.05
C LYS A 304 -33.67 -43.76 4.55
N LEU A 305 -34.83 -43.33 5.07
CA LEU A 305 -35.02 -43.03 6.51
C LEU A 305 -35.22 -44.26 7.37
#